data_AF-A0A510L494-F1
#
_entry.id   AF-A0A510L494-F1
#
_cell.length_a   1.000
_cell.length_b   1.000
_cell.length_c   1.000
_cell.angle_alpha   90.00
_cell.angle_beta   90.00
_cell.angle_gamma   90.00
#
_symmetry.space_group_name_H-M   'P 1'
#
loop_
_entity.id
_entity.type
_entity.pdbx_description
1 polymer ?
#
loop_
_entity_poly.entity_id
_entity_poly.type
_entity_poly.pdbx_seq_one_letter_code
_entity_poly.pdbx_strand_id
1 'polypeptide(L)'
;MLQNTNDYYNRGTFNTVTYINDKDEDKTKHVRDVIYWLNWGTGPDDKSSIPKRIELSLVGKVVSDNYEDIKIWAISRGYSSIGLKEAMEYISDRLFLDDFKNQLNNLLKFNPEQIAPRIMDLR
;
A
#
# COMPACT_ATOMS: atom_id res chain seq x y z
N MET A 1 37.61 -12.66 -3.37
CA MET A 1 37.06 -11.51 -4.08
C MET A 1 37.11 -10.32 -3.13
N LEU A 2 37.94 -9.32 -3.46
CA LEU A 2 38.17 -8.12 -2.65
C LEU A 2 37.01 -7.15 -2.88
N GLN A 3 36.12 -6.97 -1.89
CA GLN A 3 35.12 -5.90 -1.93
C GLN A 3 35.65 -4.69 -1.17
N ASN A 4 35.78 -3.60 -1.92
CA ASN A 4 36.20 -2.26 -1.50
C ASN A 4 35.46 -1.82 -0.24
N THR A 5 36.20 -1.64 0.86
CA THR A 5 35.74 -1.30 2.21
C THR A 5 35.43 0.18 2.43
N ASN A 6 35.17 0.98 1.38
CA ASN A 6 35.10 2.45 1.48
C ASN A 6 33.85 3.10 0.85
N ASP A 7 32.77 2.36 0.57
CA ASP A 7 31.51 2.99 0.19
C ASP A 7 30.69 3.36 1.44
N TYR A 8 30.88 4.60 1.92
CA TYR A 8 30.09 5.16 3.01
C TYR A 8 28.66 5.51 2.60
N TYR A 9 28.37 5.66 1.30
CA TYR A 9 27.05 6.07 0.80
C TYR A 9 26.05 4.90 0.75
N ASN A 10 26.53 3.65 0.73
CA ASN A 10 25.70 2.44 0.73
C ASN A 10 25.77 1.63 2.03
N ARG A 11 26.24 2.22 3.14
CA ARG A 11 26.07 1.60 4.46
C ARG A 11 24.60 1.67 4.86
N GLY A 12 23.83 0.74 4.34
CA GLY A 12 22.50 0.48 4.82
C GLY A 12 21.35 0.70 3.88
N THR A 13 21.59 1.03 2.63
CA THR A 13 20.59 0.84 1.59
C THR A 13 21.08 -0.34 0.78
N PHE A 14 20.41 -1.49 0.84
CA PHE A 14 20.64 -2.59 -0.12
C PHE A 14 20.23 -2.19 -1.56
N ASN A 15 20.33 -0.91 -1.91
CA ASN A 15 20.37 -0.32 -3.25
C ASN A 15 21.65 -0.76 -3.98
N THR A 16 21.80 -2.05 -4.19
CA THR A 16 22.81 -2.55 -5.13
C THR A 16 22.40 -2.26 -6.59
N VAL A 17 21.16 -1.82 -6.82
CA VAL A 17 20.57 -1.77 -8.15
C VAL A 17 20.34 -0.35 -8.68
N THR A 18 20.25 0.66 -7.80
CA THR A 18 19.97 2.04 -8.19
C THR A 18 21.09 2.71 -9.00
N TYR A 19 22.31 2.17 -9.01
CA TYR A 19 23.46 2.79 -9.68
C TYR A 19 24.20 1.89 -10.68
N ILE A 20 23.66 0.71 -11.00
CA ILE A 20 24.24 -0.16 -12.03
C ILE A 20 23.48 0.04 -13.35
N ASN A 21 24.02 0.98 -14.14
CA ASN A 21 23.73 1.21 -15.55
C ASN A 21 22.30 1.68 -15.89
N ASP A 22 22.25 2.96 -16.28
CA ASP A 22 21.07 3.76 -16.62
C ASP A 22 20.51 3.39 -18.01
N LYS A 23 20.05 2.14 -18.14
CA LYS A 23 19.26 1.64 -19.28
C LYS A 23 18.16 0.73 -18.75
N ASP A 24 17.01 1.35 -18.49
CA ASP A 24 15.65 0.83 -18.27
C ASP A 24 15.44 -0.69 -18.18
N GLU A 25 15.05 -1.16 -16.99
CA GLU A 25 14.18 -2.33 -16.71
C GLU A 25 13.76 -2.27 -15.21
N ASP A 26 13.14 -1.16 -14.80
CA ASP A 26 13.06 -0.76 -13.38
C ASP A 26 12.23 -1.69 -12.47
N LYS A 27 11.19 -2.37 -12.97
CA LYS A 27 10.22 -3.06 -12.08
C LYS A 27 10.75 -4.33 -11.41
N THR A 28 11.53 -5.14 -12.11
CA THR A 28 12.01 -6.44 -11.58
C THR A 28 13.15 -6.24 -10.57
N LYS A 29 13.89 -5.14 -10.73
CA LYS A 29 15.00 -4.73 -9.87
C LYS A 29 14.51 -4.29 -8.47
N HIS A 30 13.41 -3.55 -8.39
CA HIS A 30 12.83 -3.12 -7.11
C HIS A 30 12.28 -4.26 -6.23
N VAL A 31 11.78 -5.36 -6.81
CA VAL A 31 11.32 -6.51 -6.01
C VAL A 31 12.49 -7.13 -5.23
N ARG A 32 13.68 -7.16 -5.84
CA ARG A 32 14.87 -7.69 -5.19
C ARG A 32 15.31 -6.78 -4.04
N ASP A 33 15.20 -5.46 -4.21
CA ASP A 33 15.51 -4.48 -3.15
C ASP A 33 14.58 -4.65 -1.94
N VAL A 34 13.29 -4.93 -2.16
CA VAL A 34 12.33 -5.24 -1.08
C VAL A 34 12.72 -6.53 -0.35
N ILE A 35 13.11 -7.58 -1.07
CA ILE A 35 13.58 -8.85 -0.46
C ILE A 35 14.87 -8.61 0.35
N TYR A 36 15.81 -7.83 -0.17
CA TYR A 36 17.03 -7.51 0.55
C TYR A 36 16.74 -6.71 1.82
N TRP A 37 15.90 -5.69 1.72
CA TRP A 37 15.48 -4.90 2.87
C TRP A 37 14.75 -5.74 3.92
N LEU A 38 13.84 -6.64 3.52
CA LEU A 38 13.14 -7.51 4.48
C LEU A 38 14.10 -8.41 5.27
N ASN A 39 15.11 -8.97 4.60
CA ASN A 39 16.05 -9.91 5.23
C ASN A 39 17.13 -9.21 6.06
N TRP A 40 17.72 -8.14 5.53
CA TRP A 40 18.91 -7.53 6.10
C TRP A 40 18.73 -6.07 6.52
N GLY A 41 17.52 -5.54 6.38
CA GLY A 41 17.16 -4.22 6.87
C GLY A 41 17.82 -3.09 6.10
N THR A 42 18.06 -1.98 6.78
CA THR A 42 18.89 -0.90 6.27
C THR A 42 20.37 -1.08 6.66
N GLY A 43 20.92 -2.29 6.54
CA GLY A 43 22.36 -2.57 6.72
C GLY A 43 22.77 -3.14 8.07
N PRO A 44 24.10 -3.21 8.34
CA PRO A 44 24.66 -3.86 9.53
C PRO A 44 24.19 -3.25 10.86
N ASP A 45 23.81 -1.98 10.84
CA ASP A 45 23.36 -1.23 12.01
C ASP A 45 21.83 -1.27 12.21
N ASP A 46 21.08 -1.88 11.29
CA ASP A 46 19.63 -2.04 11.44
C ASP A 46 19.31 -3.15 12.45
N LYS A 47 18.77 -2.75 13.60
CA LYS A 47 18.38 -3.63 14.70
C LYS A 47 16.93 -4.11 14.61
N SER A 48 16.19 -3.72 13.57
CA SER A 48 14.82 -4.16 13.36
C SER A 48 14.75 -5.68 13.15
N SER A 49 13.68 -6.29 13.61
CA SER A 49 13.39 -7.69 13.33
C SER A 49 12.69 -7.82 11.98
N ILE A 50 12.79 -8.99 11.34
CA ILE A 50 12.07 -9.28 10.08
C ILE A 50 10.57 -8.97 10.19
N PRO A 51 9.84 -9.38 11.26
CA PRO A 51 8.43 -9.01 11.42
C PRO A 51 8.18 -7.50 11.45
N LYS A 52 9.07 -6.73 12.11
CA LYS A 52 8.93 -5.27 12.15
C LYS A 52 9.14 -4.64 10.77
N ARG A 53 10.02 -5.23 9.96
CA ARG A 53 10.20 -4.83 8.57
C ARG A 53 8.98 -5.18 7.72
N ILE A 54 8.39 -6.36 7.87
CA ILE A 54 7.14 -6.69 7.18
C ILE A 54 6.05 -5.67 7.52
N GLU A 55 5.87 -5.32 8.81
CA GLU A 55 4.94 -4.30 9.25
C GLU A 55 5.18 -2.94 8.57
N LEU A 56 6.43 -2.46 8.60
CA LEU A 56 6.82 -1.19 7.97
C LEU A 56 6.59 -1.21 6.45
N SER A 57 6.83 -2.33 5.78
CA SER A 57 6.54 -2.51 4.36
C SER A 57 5.04 -2.41 4.07
N LEU A 58 4.19 -3.03 4.89
CA LEU A 58 2.74 -2.96 4.73
C LEU A 58 2.22 -1.53 4.92
N VAL A 59 2.68 -0.84 5.97
CA VAL A 59 2.36 0.57 6.20
C VAL A 59 2.84 1.44 5.05
N GLY A 60 4.09 1.28 4.63
CA GLY A 60 4.69 2.03 3.54
C GLY A 60 3.93 1.84 2.23
N LYS A 61 3.51 0.61 1.92
CA LYS A 61 2.67 0.32 0.75
C LYS A 61 1.32 1.04 0.83
N VAL A 62 0.61 0.92 1.95
CA VAL A 62 -0.71 1.56 2.13
C VAL A 62 -0.59 3.09 2.00
N VAL A 63 0.44 3.69 2.59
CA VAL A 63 0.67 5.14 2.48
C VAL A 63 1.05 5.53 1.06
N SER A 64 1.96 4.80 0.41
CA SER A 64 2.42 5.11 -0.95
C SER A 64 1.30 5.04 -1.98
N ASP A 65 0.45 4.02 -1.92
CA ASP A 65 -0.64 3.82 -2.87
C ASP A 65 -1.74 4.89 -2.73
N ASN A 66 -1.81 5.57 -1.57
CA ASN A 66 -2.96 6.38 -1.18
C ASN A 66 -2.59 7.71 -0.54
N TYR A 67 -1.41 8.25 -0.86
CA TYR A 67 -0.74 9.31 -0.09
C TYR A 67 -1.62 10.53 0.23
N GLU A 68 -2.32 11.08 -0.77
CA GLU A 68 -3.18 12.25 -0.55
C GLU A 68 -4.43 11.91 0.28
N ASP A 69 -5.10 10.82 -0.05
CA ASP A 69 -6.35 10.41 0.60
C ASP A 69 -6.12 10.01 2.07
N ILE A 70 -5.07 9.22 2.35
CA ILE A 70 -4.76 8.78 3.71
C ILE A 70 -4.31 9.94 4.59
N LYS A 71 -3.66 10.97 4.02
CA LYS A 71 -3.28 12.18 4.75
C LYS A 71 -4.50 12.95 5.23
N ILE A 72 -5.48 13.15 4.34
CA ILE A 72 -6.74 13.82 4.70
C ILE A 72 -7.52 13.00 5.74
N TRP A 73 -7.59 11.68 5.55
CA TRP A 73 -8.21 10.76 6.50
C TRP A 73 -7.52 10.79 7.87
N ALA A 74 -6.19 10.82 7.92
CA ALA A 74 -5.42 10.88 9.17
C ALA A 74 -5.72 12.17 9.94
N ILE A 75 -5.75 13.30 9.24
CA ILE A 75 -6.08 14.60 9.82
C ILE A 75 -7.50 14.60 10.39
N SER A 76 -8.48 14.04 9.67
CA SER A 76 -9.88 14.00 10.12
C SER A 76 -10.07 13.11 11.36
N ARG A 77 -9.20 12.11 11.55
CA ARG A 77 -9.17 11.25 12.74
C ARG A 77 -8.30 11.78 13.88
N GLY A 78 -7.58 12.89 13.66
CA GLY A 78 -6.67 13.47 14.66
C GLY A 78 -5.36 12.69 14.85
N TYR A 79 -4.96 11.86 13.87
CA TYR A 79 -3.72 11.11 13.93
C TYR A 79 -2.52 11.97 13.51
N SER A 80 -1.48 12.00 14.34
CA SER A 80 -0.21 12.69 14.06
C SER A 80 0.76 11.87 13.20
N SER A 81 0.55 10.56 13.11
CA SER A 81 1.38 9.62 12.36
C SER A 81 0.57 8.38 12.00
N ILE A 82 0.98 7.68 10.94
CA ILE A 82 0.36 6.42 10.52
C ILE A 82 1.27 5.24 10.86
N GLY A 83 0.83 4.39 11.78
CA GLY A 83 1.39 3.07 12.05
C GLY A 83 0.55 1.96 11.45
N LEU A 84 0.84 0.70 11.82
CA LEU A 84 0.11 -0.47 11.30
C LEU A 84 -1.38 -0.39 11.61
N LYS A 85 -1.73 -0.02 12.84
CA LYS A 85 -3.12 0.07 13.29
C LYS A 85 -3.89 1.08 12.44
N GLU A 86 -3.36 2.29 12.29
CA GLU A 86 -4.02 3.36 11.53
C GLU A 86 -4.09 3.01 10.04
N ALA A 87 -3.07 2.35 9.48
CA ALA A 87 -3.09 1.85 8.12
C ALA A 87 -4.19 0.79 7.90
N MET A 88 -4.42 -0.11 8.87
CA MET A 88 -5.48 -1.11 8.81
C MET A 88 -6.88 -0.46 8.93
N GLU A 89 -7.04 0.51 9.82
CA GLU A 89 -8.29 1.28 9.96
C GLU A 89 -8.64 2.01 8.66
N TYR A 90 -7.66 2.68 8.03
CA TYR A 90 -7.84 3.35 6.76
C TYR A 90 -8.35 2.40 5.65
N ILE A 91 -7.73 1.22 5.52
CA ILE A 91 -8.14 0.23 4.53
C ILE A 91 -9.55 -0.27 4.81
N SER A 92 -9.91 -0.52 6.06
CA SER A 92 -11.25 -0.95 6.45
C SER A 92 -12.31 0.11 6.11
N ASP A 93 -12.07 1.37 6.45
CA ASP A 93 -12.97 2.48 6.14
C ASP A 93 -13.16 2.64 4.62
N ARG A 94 -12.07 2.53 3.86
CA ARG A 94 -12.11 2.64 2.41
C ARG A 94 -12.93 1.52 1.76
N LEU A 95 -12.71 0.28 2.18
CA LEU A 95 -13.47 -0.88 1.69
C LEU A 95 -14.97 -0.72 1.96
N PHE A 96 -15.33 -0.24 3.15
CA PHE A 96 -16.72 0.06 3.49
C PHE A 96 -17.32 1.13 2.58
N LEU A 97 -16.61 2.23 2.33
CA LEU A 97 -17.08 3.31 1.47
C LEU A 97 -17.24 2.87 0.02
N ASP A 98 -16.31 2.05 -0.49
CA ASP A 98 -16.38 1.53 -1.85
C ASP A 98 -17.57 0.57 -2.02
N ASP A 99 -17.81 -0.31 -1.04
CA ASP A 99 -18.98 -1.18 -1.02
C ASP A 99 -20.29 -0.37 -0.97
N PHE A 100 -20.38 0.61 -0.09
CA PHE A 100 -21.55 1.49 0.01
C PHE A 100 -21.83 2.25 -1.29
N LYS A 101 -20.80 2.82 -1.93
CA LYS A 101 -20.95 3.48 -3.24
C LYS A 101 -21.46 2.52 -4.31
N ASN A 102 -20.97 1.28 -4.31
CA ASN A 102 -21.44 0.26 -5.25
C ASN A 102 -22.92 -0.09 -5.01
N GLN A 103 -23.33 -0.28 -3.76
CA GLN A 103 -24.74 -0.52 -3.42
C GLN A 103 -25.62 0.66 -3.85
N LEU A 104 -25.21 1.89 -3.56
CA LEU A 104 -25.95 3.10 -3.95
C LEU A 104 -26.07 3.20 -5.47
N ASN A 105 -25.00 2.96 -6.22
CA ASN A 105 -25.02 2.97 -7.68
C ASN A 105 -25.97 1.90 -8.24
N ASN A 106 -26.04 0.72 -7.62
CA ASN A 106 -26.98 -0.33 -8.01
C ASN A 106 -28.43 0.08 -7.74
N LEU A 107 -28.69 0.75 -6.62
CA LEU A 107 -30.02 1.31 -6.31
C LEU A 107 -30.40 2.46 -7.24
N LEU A 108 -29.48 3.34 -7.63
CA LEU A 108 -29.76 4.42 -8.57
C LEU A 108 -29.98 3.92 -10.00
N LYS A 109 -29.35 2.80 -10.36
CA LYS A 109 -29.60 2.07 -11.61
C LYS A 109 -30.89 1.24 -11.57
N PHE A 110 -31.52 1.11 -10.40
CA PHE A 110 -32.76 0.38 -10.25
C PHE A 110 -33.89 1.13 -10.97
N ASN A 111 -34.36 0.56 -12.09
CA ASN A 111 -35.57 1.04 -12.76
C ASN A 111 -36.77 0.18 -12.29
N PRO A 112 -37.61 0.68 -11.37
CA PRO A 112 -38.75 -0.08 -10.85
C PRO A 112 -39.76 -0.47 -11.95
N GLU A 113 -39.83 0.28 -13.05
CA GLU A 113 -40.72 -0.02 -14.18
C GLU A 113 -40.30 -1.24 -14.99
N GLN A 114 -39.03 -1.67 -14.93
CA GLN A 114 -38.55 -2.89 -15.61
C GLN A 114 -38.93 -4.18 -14.87
N ILE A 115 -39.26 -4.09 -13.57
CA ILE A 115 -39.65 -5.24 -12.73
C ILE A 115 -41.18 -5.24 -12.50
N ALA A 116 -41.83 -4.08 -12.63
CA ALA A 116 -43.27 -3.92 -12.44
C ALA A 116 -44.22 -4.58 -13.47
N PRO A 117 -43.84 -5.10 -14.67
CA PRO A 117 -44.82 -5.72 -15.55
C PRO A 117 -44.91 -7.23 -15.30
N ARG A 118 -45.23 -7.67 -14.08
CA ARG A 118 -45.68 -9.05 -13.79
C ARG A 118 -46.68 -9.20 -12.64
N ILE A 119 -47.01 -8.13 -11.89
CA ILE A 119 -47.96 -8.22 -10.76
C ILE A 119 -49.41 -7.94 -11.21
N MET A 120 -49.65 -7.36 -12.40
CA MET A 120 -51.00 -6.99 -12.86
C MET A 120 -51.79 -8.10 -13.59
N ASP A 121 -51.21 -9.30 -13.80
CA ASP A 121 -51.90 -10.42 -14.50
C ASP A 121 -52.48 -11.49 -13.55
N LEU A 122 -52.69 -11.18 -12.25
CA LEU A 122 -53.36 -12.08 -11.30
C LEU A 122 -54.84 -11.71 -11.05
N ARG A 123 -55.55 -11.25 -12.08
CA ARG A 123 -57.02 -11.11 -12.03
C ARG A 123 -57.70 -12.11 -12.94
#